data_AF-A0A327M5N7-F1
#
_entry.id   AF-A0A327M5N7-F1
#
_cell.length_a   1.000
_cell.length_b   1.000
_cell.length_c   1.000
_cell.angle_alpha   90.00
_cell.angle_beta   90.00
_cell.angle_gamma   90.00
#
_symmetry.space_group_name_H-M   'P 1'
#
loop_
_entity.id
_entity.type
_entity.pdbx_description
1 polymer ?
#
loop_
_entity_poly.entity_id
_entity_poly.type
_entity_poly.pdbx_seq_one_letter_code
_entity_poly.pdbx_strand_id
1 'polypeptide(L)'
;MTRLPPALRAAALLLALAPAAAGPARAAIEDGYDPAAAPVPSTWYVPADPAAQQADRAYVAGMRPHHAGALSMSRDYLADPGAGSPLLQALARGIIRNQQFEIGLLDEVARNLDRPPLRLDLGLLALRLQPAATEGMAQLQRFLRSPMPGPLTAATGPVTARDVQFAKAMILHHQAAVTMARGYLGDPAARNGFLALLNTDIVTDQTQEITLMRRVVAAYPGDAAAVAVPPGMVHGMEGMQRGGDPRAGQAGPGRDGAPDPQAGHRHGHPH
;
A
#
# COMPACT_ATOMS: atom_id res chain seq x y z
N MET A 1 59.30 28.54 48.01
CA MET A 1 57.92 28.45 48.53
C MET A 1 57.00 29.22 47.56
N THR A 2 56.83 28.77 46.32
CA THR A 2 55.64 28.03 45.83
C THR A 2 54.32 28.54 46.39
N ARG A 3 53.52 29.28 45.58
CA ARG A 3 52.08 29.04 45.33
C ARG A 3 51.67 29.64 43.96
N LEU A 4 51.03 28.80 43.14
CA LEU A 4 50.54 29.05 41.78
C LEU A 4 49.30 29.96 41.74
N PRO A 5 48.98 30.58 40.57
CA PRO A 5 47.81 31.42 40.38
C PRO A 5 46.47 30.64 40.41
N PRO A 6 45.34 31.30 40.71
CA PRO A 6 44.02 30.67 40.76
C PRO A 6 43.56 30.27 39.35
N ALA A 7 43.48 28.96 39.11
CA ALA A 7 42.84 28.39 37.95
C ALA A 7 41.34 28.69 37.99
N LEU A 8 40.86 29.54 37.08
CA LEU A 8 39.46 29.67 36.73
C LEU A 8 38.98 28.33 36.16
N ARG A 9 38.31 27.55 37.02
CA ARG A 9 37.58 26.35 36.62
C ARG A 9 36.34 26.78 35.82
N ALA A 10 36.49 26.90 34.51
CA ALA A 10 35.34 26.89 33.61
C ALA A 10 34.79 25.46 33.60
N ALA A 11 33.72 25.22 34.36
CA ALA A 11 32.94 24.00 34.25
C ALA A 11 32.22 24.03 32.89
N ALA A 12 32.82 23.40 31.88
CA ALA A 12 32.14 23.09 30.64
C ALA A 12 31.03 22.07 30.94
N LEU A 13 29.81 22.55 31.13
CA LEU A 13 28.62 21.70 31.17
C LEU A 13 28.39 21.22 29.72
N LEU A 14 29.02 20.10 29.36
CA LEU A 14 28.66 19.36 28.16
C LEU A 14 27.26 18.77 28.40
N LEU A 15 26.24 19.52 28.00
CA LEU A 15 24.90 18.97 27.80
C LEU A 15 25.02 18.00 26.62
N ALA A 16 25.28 16.73 26.92
CA ALA A 16 25.19 15.66 25.94
C ALA A 16 23.72 15.58 25.52
N LEU A 17 23.37 16.28 24.44
CA LEU A 17 22.15 16.03 23.71
C LEU A 17 22.32 14.64 23.06
N ALA A 18 21.95 13.60 23.80
CA ALA A 18 21.73 12.30 23.18
C ALA A 18 20.68 12.53 22.10
N PRO A 19 20.93 12.14 20.83
CA PRO A 19 19.83 12.02 19.90
C PRO A 19 18.95 10.92 20.48
N ALA A 20 17.80 11.30 21.04
CA ALA A 20 16.70 10.37 21.15
C ALA A 20 16.45 9.93 19.71
N ALA A 21 16.92 8.73 19.36
CA ALA A 21 16.41 8.03 18.20
C ALA A 21 14.93 7.82 18.51
N ALA A 22 14.11 8.80 18.14
CA ALA A 22 12.71 8.54 17.87
C ALA A 22 12.76 7.39 16.86
N GLY A 23 12.46 6.17 17.33
CA GLY A 23 12.17 5.09 16.41
C GLY A 23 11.19 5.65 15.40
N PRO A 24 11.36 5.39 14.10
CA PRO A 24 10.43 5.91 13.11
C PRO A 24 9.04 5.60 13.64
N ALA A 25 8.21 6.64 13.83
CA ALA A 25 6.83 6.45 14.21
C ALA A 25 6.30 5.39 13.25
N ARG A 26 6.07 4.17 13.75
CA ARG A 26 5.44 3.14 12.95
C ARG A 26 4.06 3.74 12.71
N ALA A 27 3.79 4.15 11.48
CA ALA A 27 2.43 4.53 11.16
C ALA A 27 1.54 3.35 11.55
N ALA A 28 0.43 3.70 12.17
CA ALA A 28 -0.49 2.80 12.81
C ALA A 28 -1.85 3.48 12.71
N ILE A 29 -2.57 3.21 11.62
CA ILE A 29 -3.98 3.56 11.54
C ILE A 29 -4.73 2.59 12.44
N GLU A 30 -5.42 3.14 13.45
CA GLU A 30 -6.39 2.38 14.26
C GLU A 30 -5.80 1.18 15.05
N ASP A 31 -4.51 1.16 15.42
CA ASP A 31 -3.88 0.03 16.15
C ASP A 31 -4.32 -0.14 17.62
N GLY A 32 -5.29 0.64 18.09
CA GLY A 32 -5.61 0.79 19.51
C GLY A 32 -6.98 0.26 19.95
N TYR A 33 -7.34 -0.98 19.63
CA TYR A 33 -8.54 -1.58 20.23
C TYR A 33 -8.35 -1.73 21.75
N ASP A 34 -9.18 -1.03 22.51
CA ASP A 34 -9.27 -1.16 23.96
C ASP A 34 -10.69 -1.65 24.31
N PRO A 35 -10.88 -2.92 24.73
CA PRO A 35 -12.21 -3.44 25.05
C PRO A 35 -12.91 -2.69 26.19
N ALA A 36 -12.19 -1.90 27.00
CA ALA A 36 -12.75 -1.08 28.07
C ALA A 36 -13.17 0.32 27.61
N ALA A 37 -12.69 0.79 26.45
CA ALA A 37 -13.04 2.11 25.92
C ALA A 37 -14.37 2.09 25.17
N ALA A 38 -15.20 3.12 25.37
CA ALA A 38 -16.42 3.31 24.59
C ALA A 38 -16.05 3.69 23.14
N PRO A 39 -16.69 3.09 22.11
CA PRO A 39 -16.46 3.48 20.73
C PRO A 39 -17.02 4.88 20.47
N VAL A 40 -16.15 5.87 20.35
CA VAL A 40 -16.53 7.24 19.96
C VAL A 40 -15.84 7.57 18.65
N PRO A 41 -16.44 7.24 17.49
CA PRO A 41 -15.85 7.59 16.21
C PRO A 41 -15.79 9.10 16.04
N SER A 42 -14.71 9.59 15.43
CA SER A 42 -14.55 11.01 15.11
C SER A 42 -14.30 11.19 13.62
N THR A 43 -14.95 12.19 13.01
CA THR A 43 -14.73 12.49 11.59
C THR A 43 -13.47 13.32 11.42
N TRP A 44 -12.57 12.87 10.56
CA TRP A 44 -11.42 13.64 10.12
C TRP A 44 -11.83 14.61 9.02
N TYR A 45 -11.50 15.88 9.20
CA TYR A 45 -11.79 16.93 8.24
C TYR A 45 -10.50 17.45 7.61
N VAL A 46 -10.52 17.69 6.30
CA VAL A 46 -9.43 18.34 5.55
C VAL A 46 -9.96 19.57 4.82
N PRO A 47 -9.12 20.56 4.48
CA PRO A 47 -9.53 21.63 3.57
C PRO A 47 -10.10 21.05 2.27
N ALA A 48 -11.28 21.53 1.87
CA ALA A 48 -11.94 21.03 0.67
C ALA A 48 -11.15 21.46 -0.58
N ASP A 49 -10.55 20.49 -1.26
CA ASP A 49 -9.81 20.67 -2.50
C ASP A 49 -10.30 19.65 -3.54
N PRO A 50 -10.86 20.07 -4.69
CA PRO A 50 -11.40 19.15 -5.67
C PRO A 50 -10.38 18.15 -6.23
N ALA A 51 -9.12 18.56 -6.43
CA ALA A 51 -8.09 17.69 -6.96
C ALA A 51 -7.69 16.63 -5.92
N ALA A 52 -7.55 17.02 -4.64
CA ALA A 52 -7.27 16.07 -3.57
C ALA A 52 -8.40 15.04 -3.41
N GLN A 53 -9.65 15.49 -3.43
CA GLN A 53 -10.80 14.58 -3.36
C GLN A 53 -10.87 13.63 -4.56
N GLN A 54 -10.48 14.09 -5.76
CA GLN A 54 -10.41 13.24 -6.94
C GLN A 54 -9.32 12.16 -6.79
N ALA A 55 -8.13 12.54 -6.31
CA ALA A 55 -7.04 11.61 -6.04
C ALA A 55 -7.46 10.55 -5.01
N ASP A 56 -8.10 10.96 -3.91
CA ASP A 56 -8.61 10.05 -2.89
C ASP A 56 -9.66 9.08 -3.43
N ARG A 57 -10.65 9.58 -4.19
CA ARG A 57 -11.69 8.73 -4.80
C ARG A 57 -11.09 7.73 -5.79
N ALA A 58 -10.13 8.16 -6.61
CA ALA A 58 -9.45 7.28 -7.56
C ALA A 58 -8.64 6.19 -6.86
N TYR A 59 -7.92 6.56 -5.79
CA TYR A 59 -7.18 5.60 -4.97
C TYR A 59 -8.11 4.57 -4.32
N VAL A 60 -9.20 5.02 -3.69
CA VAL A 60 -10.18 4.11 -3.06
C VAL A 60 -10.83 3.19 -4.09
N ALA A 61 -11.21 3.72 -5.26
CA ALA A 61 -11.80 2.94 -6.35
C ALA A 61 -10.87 1.85 -6.89
N GLY A 62 -9.55 2.06 -6.81
CA GLY A 62 -8.54 1.05 -7.16
C GLY A 62 -8.24 0.08 -6.01
N MET A 63 -7.88 0.59 -4.83
CA MET A 63 -7.33 -0.25 -3.75
C MET A 63 -8.38 -1.18 -3.14
N ARG A 64 -9.65 -0.75 -3.11
CA ARG A 64 -10.75 -1.53 -2.56
C ARG A 64 -10.98 -2.86 -3.30
N PRO A 65 -11.24 -2.90 -4.63
CA PRO A 65 -11.38 -4.18 -5.34
C PRO A 65 -10.10 -5.02 -5.31
N HIS A 66 -8.93 -4.40 -5.27
CA HIS A 66 -7.66 -5.12 -5.10
C HIS A 66 -7.60 -5.88 -3.77
N HIS A 67 -7.94 -5.23 -2.64
CA HIS A 67 -8.01 -5.94 -1.36
C HIS A 67 -9.06 -7.06 -1.38
N ALA A 68 -10.19 -6.87 -2.06
CA ALA A 68 -11.19 -7.93 -2.24
C ALA A 68 -10.65 -9.13 -3.03
N GLY A 69 -9.73 -8.89 -3.99
CA GLY A 69 -8.96 -9.92 -4.68
C GLY A 69 -8.14 -10.77 -3.72
N ALA A 70 -7.36 -10.16 -2.83
CA ALA A 70 -6.55 -10.86 -1.85
C ALA A 70 -7.37 -11.73 -0.87
N LEU A 71 -8.56 -11.25 -0.47
CA LEU A 71 -9.51 -12.04 0.33
C LEU A 71 -9.95 -13.30 -0.42
N SER A 72 -10.29 -13.17 -1.70
CA SER A 72 -10.74 -14.30 -2.53
C SER A 72 -9.60 -15.31 -2.71
N MET A 73 -8.41 -14.85 -3.12
CA MET A 73 -7.21 -15.70 -3.28
C MET A 73 -6.87 -16.47 -2.00
N SER A 74 -6.99 -15.80 -0.84
CA SER A 74 -6.69 -16.40 0.46
C SER A 74 -7.74 -17.42 0.89
N ARG A 75 -9.03 -17.20 0.58
CA ARG A 75 -10.11 -18.18 0.82
C ARG A 75 -9.95 -19.40 -0.08
N ASP A 76 -9.64 -19.21 -1.36
CA ASP A 76 -9.42 -20.30 -2.31
C ASP A 76 -8.23 -21.16 -1.92
N TYR A 77 -7.13 -20.53 -1.47
CA TYR A 77 -5.99 -21.26 -0.92
C TYR A 77 -6.37 -22.07 0.33
N LEU A 78 -7.09 -21.47 1.28
CA LEU A 78 -7.50 -22.16 2.52
C LEU A 78 -8.50 -23.31 2.27
N ALA A 79 -9.27 -23.26 1.18
CA ALA A 79 -10.21 -24.30 0.79
C ALA A 79 -9.56 -25.47 0.01
N ASP A 80 -8.34 -25.26 -0.50
CA ASP A 80 -7.65 -26.25 -1.33
C ASP A 80 -7.01 -27.34 -0.44
N PRO A 81 -7.30 -28.64 -0.66
CA PRO A 81 -6.69 -29.73 0.12
C PRO A 81 -5.17 -29.85 -0.07
N GLY A 82 -4.62 -29.23 -1.11
CA GLY A 82 -3.18 -29.11 -1.35
C GLY A 82 -2.48 -28.04 -0.51
N ALA A 83 -3.21 -27.19 0.23
CA ALA A 83 -2.62 -26.18 1.11
C ALA A 83 -1.98 -26.84 2.34
N GLY A 84 -0.67 -27.04 2.29
CA GLY A 84 0.07 -27.84 3.27
C GLY A 84 0.81 -27.01 4.31
N SER A 85 1.14 -25.75 4.00
CA SER A 85 1.95 -24.88 4.87
C SER A 85 1.08 -24.21 5.95
N PRO A 86 1.19 -24.59 7.23
CA PRO A 86 0.50 -23.95 8.36
C PRO A 86 0.88 -22.48 8.49
N LEU A 87 2.11 -22.13 8.15
CA LEU A 87 2.59 -20.74 8.11
C LEU A 87 1.78 -19.92 7.09
N LEU A 88 1.64 -20.40 5.84
CA LEU A 88 0.85 -19.69 4.83
C LEU A 88 -0.64 -19.72 5.15
N GLN A 89 -1.17 -20.78 5.75
CA GLN A 89 -2.56 -20.80 6.19
C GLN A 89 -2.81 -19.76 7.29
N ALA A 90 -1.88 -19.61 8.24
CA ALA A 90 -1.95 -18.56 9.26
C ALA A 90 -1.86 -17.16 8.63
N LEU A 91 -0.95 -16.97 7.66
CA LEU A 91 -0.83 -15.74 6.90
C LEU A 91 -2.13 -15.43 6.13
N ALA A 92 -2.68 -16.37 5.37
CA ALA A 92 -3.90 -16.19 4.60
C ALA A 92 -5.10 -15.79 5.48
N ARG A 93 -5.23 -16.40 6.68
CA ARG A 93 -6.23 -15.97 7.67
C ARG A 93 -5.97 -14.56 8.19
N GLY A 94 -4.70 -14.17 8.35
CA GLY A 94 -4.30 -12.81 8.72
C GLY A 94 -4.67 -11.79 7.64
N ILE A 95 -4.30 -12.07 6.38
CA ILE A 95 -4.64 -11.27 5.20
C ILE A 95 -6.16 -11.06 5.12
N ILE A 96 -6.97 -12.13 5.24
CA ILE A 96 -8.43 -12.01 5.21
C ILE A 96 -8.92 -11.04 6.28
N ARG A 97 -8.47 -11.17 7.53
CA ARG A 97 -8.94 -10.30 8.63
C ARG A 97 -8.48 -8.86 8.45
N ASN A 98 -7.20 -8.65 8.18
CA ASN A 98 -6.61 -7.31 8.09
C ASN A 98 -7.14 -6.56 6.87
N GLN A 99 -7.09 -7.17 5.68
CA GLN A 99 -7.56 -6.51 4.46
C GLN A 99 -9.08 -6.34 4.42
N GLN A 100 -9.86 -7.17 5.13
CA GLN A 100 -11.29 -6.92 5.29
C GLN A 100 -11.57 -5.65 6.11
N PHE A 101 -10.77 -5.40 7.15
CA PHE A 101 -10.87 -4.16 7.91
C PHE A 101 -10.44 -2.95 7.07
N GLU A 102 -9.34 -3.06 6.31
CA GLU A 102 -8.88 -2.01 5.41
C GLU A 102 -9.91 -1.67 4.32
N ILE A 103 -10.62 -2.67 3.76
CA ILE A 103 -11.78 -2.43 2.89
C ILE A 103 -12.84 -1.59 3.61
N GLY A 104 -13.13 -1.89 4.87
CA GLY A 104 -14.08 -1.11 5.69
C GLY A 104 -13.64 0.33 5.90
N LEU A 105 -12.34 0.57 6.09
CA LEU A 105 -11.76 1.92 6.17
C LEU A 105 -11.86 2.66 4.83
N LEU A 106 -11.54 2.00 3.72
CA LEU A 106 -11.67 2.57 2.37
C LEU A 106 -13.13 2.91 2.04
N ASP A 107 -14.08 2.06 2.43
CA ASP A 107 -15.52 2.30 2.30
C ASP A 107 -15.98 3.50 3.14
N GLU A 108 -15.41 3.68 4.32
CA GLU A 108 -15.69 4.83 5.19
C GLU A 108 -15.10 6.13 4.65
N VAL A 109 -13.91 6.08 4.05
CA VAL A 109 -13.33 7.22 3.33
C VAL A 109 -14.24 7.61 2.15
N ALA A 110 -14.69 6.65 1.33
CA ALA A 110 -15.61 6.92 0.23
C ALA A 110 -16.91 7.59 0.72
N ARG A 111 -17.56 7.04 1.76
CA ARG A 111 -18.75 7.64 2.37
C ARG A 111 -18.51 9.06 2.86
N ASN A 112 -17.36 9.34 3.46
CA ASN A 112 -17.02 10.69 3.92
C ASN A 112 -16.82 11.67 2.76
N LEU A 113 -16.16 11.25 1.68
CA LEU A 113 -15.94 12.08 0.50
C LEU A 113 -17.23 12.42 -0.27
N ASP A 114 -18.29 11.63 -0.10
CA ASP A 114 -19.61 11.90 -0.70
C ASP A 114 -20.45 12.89 0.13
N ARG A 115 -20.08 13.14 1.39
CA ARG A 115 -20.76 14.11 2.24
C ARG A 115 -20.41 15.54 1.81
N PRO A 116 -21.35 16.50 1.89
CA PRO A 116 -21.05 17.89 1.57
C PRO A 116 -20.02 18.47 2.55
N PRO A 117 -19.11 19.36 2.10
CA PRO A 117 -18.20 20.05 3.00
C PRO A 117 -18.96 20.89 4.03
N LEU A 118 -18.48 20.88 5.27
CA LEU A 118 -18.86 21.86 6.27
C LEU A 118 -18.39 23.24 5.82
N ARG A 119 -19.27 24.23 5.91
CA ARG A 119 -18.97 25.63 5.62
C ARG A 119 -18.91 26.40 6.93
N LEU A 120 -17.77 26.97 7.24
CA LEU A 120 -17.57 27.83 8.39
C LEU A 120 -17.36 29.26 7.89
N ASP A 121 -18.28 30.14 8.24
CA ASP A 121 -18.18 31.57 7.95
C ASP A 121 -17.68 32.29 9.21
N LEU A 122 -16.47 32.85 9.11
CA LEU A 122 -15.81 33.61 10.18
C LEU A 122 -15.79 35.12 9.85
N GLY A 123 -16.71 35.58 8.99
CA GLY A 123 -16.85 36.97 8.57
C GLY A 123 -15.88 37.33 7.43
N LEU A 124 -14.60 37.49 7.75
CA LEU A 124 -13.57 37.83 6.74
C LEU A 124 -13.01 36.61 6.00
N LEU A 125 -13.36 35.40 6.42
CA LEU A 125 -12.85 34.15 5.89
C LEU A 125 -13.96 33.10 5.87
N ALA A 126 -14.14 32.45 4.72
CA ALA A 126 -15.00 31.28 4.57
C ALA A 126 -14.14 30.03 4.38
N LEU A 127 -14.23 29.09 5.33
CA LEU A 127 -13.55 27.81 5.26
C LEU A 127 -14.51 26.71 4.80
N ARG A 128 -14.03 25.84 3.91
CA ARG A 128 -14.73 24.63 3.49
C ARG A 128 -13.93 23.43 3.96
N LEU A 129 -14.52 22.61 4.82
CA LEU A 129 -13.90 21.44 5.40
C LEU A 129 -14.61 20.19 4.90
N GLN A 130 -13.90 19.34 4.16
CA GLN A 130 -14.40 18.09 3.63
C GLN A 130 -14.22 16.98 4.68
N PRO A 131 -15.29 16.25 5.05
CA PRO A 131 -15.13 14.95 5.71
C PRO A 131 -14.27 14.02 4.85
N ALA A 132 -13.20 13.48 5.40
CA ALA A 132 -12.18 12.74 4.66
C ALA A 132 -12.00 11.29 5.14
N ALA A 133 -12.28 11.02 6.42
CA ALA A 133 -12.24 9.70 7.02
C ALA A 133 -12.97 9.69 8.36
N THR A 134 -13.06 8.52 8.98
CA THR A 134 -13.55 8.36 10.36
C THR A 134 -12.51 7.58 11.15
N GLU A 135 -12.09 8.15 12.27
CA GLU A 135 -11.23 7.51 13.27
C GLU A 135 -12.08 6.79 14.34
N GLY A 136 -11.53 5.79 15.01
CA GLY A 136 -12.19 4.94 16.00
C GLY A 136 -12.91 3.73 15.39
N MET A 137 -12.67 3.44 14.11
CA MET A 137 -13.30 2.33 13.40
C MET A 137 -12.85 0.97 13.94
N ALA A 138 -11.61 0.84 14.44
CA ALA A 138 -11.20 -0.42 15.07
C ALA A 138 -11.98 -0.67 16.35
N GLN A 139 -12.20 0.36 17.17
CA GLN A 139 -12.99 0.25 18.39
C GLN A 139 -14.46 -0.10 18.10
N LEU A 140 -15.06 0.57 17.12
CA LEU A 140 -16.43 0.31 16.68
C LEU A 140 -16.64 -1.12 16.21
N GLN A 141 -15.73 -1.63 15.40
CA GLN A 141 -15.84 -2.97 14.82
C GLN A 141 -15.26 -4.06 15.72
N ARG A 142 -14.70 -3.69 16.89
CA ARG A 142 -13.93 -4.59 17.76
C ARG A 142 -12.82 -5.31 17.00
N PHE A 143 -12.19 -4.59 16.08
CA PHE A 143 -11.15 -5.12 15.21
C PHE A 143 -9.87 -5.31 16.01
N LEU A 144 -9.32 -6.51 15.91
CA LEU A 144 -7.99 -6.84 16.39
C LEU A 144 -7.13 -7.23 15.20
N ARG A 145 -6.07 -6.45 14.97
CA ARG A 145 -5.11 -6.70 13.89
C ARG A 145 -4.48 -8.08 14.09
N SER A 146 -4.44 -8.86 13.01
CA SER A 146 -3.73 -10.12 13.00
C SER A 146 -2.24 -9.84 12.93
N PRO A 147 -1.43 -10.34 13.88
CA PRO A 147 0.01 -10.17 13.80
C PRO A 147 0.58 -11.00 12.66
N MET A 148 1.73 -10.58 12.14
CA MET A 148 2.54 -11.39 11.24
C MET A 148 2.84 -12.76 11.88
N PRO A 149 2.60 -13.88 11.18
CA PRO A 149 2.98 -15.19 11.68
C PRO A 149 4.48 -15.26 12.00
N GLY A 150 4.80 -15.71 13.21
CA GLY A 150 6.17 -15.76 13.71
C GLY A 150 6.91 -17.05 13.31
N PRO A 151 8.21 -17.14 13.63
CA PRO A 151 9.03 -18.33 13.33
C PRO A 151 8.53 -19.59 14.03
N LEU A 152 7.85 -19.47 15.18
CA LEU A 152 7.23 -20.63 15.85
C LEU A 152 6.06 -21.22 15.05
N THR A 153 5.37 -20.39 14.25
CA THR A 153 4.34 -20.84 13.29
C THR A 153 4.98 -21.46 12.04
N ALA A 154 6.26 -21.17 11.77
CA ALA A 154 7.03 -21.71 10.64
C ALA A 154 7.54 -23.14 10.86
N ALA A 155 7.42 -23.68 12.08
CA ALA A 155 8.04 -24.94 12.49
C ALA A 155 7.27 -26.21 12.08
N THR A 156 6.26 -26.13 11.21
CA THR A 156 5.39 -27.29 10.92
C THR A 156 5.02 -27.39 9.44
N GLY A 157 5.10 -28.60 8.87
CA GLY A 157 4.52 -28.97 7.58
C GLY A 157 5.42 -28.84 6.34
N PRO A 158 5.41 -29.80 5.40
CA PRO A 158 6.08 -29.66 4.11
C PRO A 158 5.41 -28.59 3.25
N VAL A 159 6.19 -27.77 2.56
CA VAL A 159 5.69 -26.83 1.55
C VAL A 159 5.28 -27.61 0.30
N THR A 160 4.06 -27.42 -0.17
CA THR A 160 3.51 -28.09 -1.36
C THR A 160 3.65 -27.22 -2.62
N ALA A 161 3.42 -27.79 -3.80
CA ALA A 161 3.32 -27.02 -5.03
C ALA A 161 2.18 -25.98 -4.97
N ARG A 162 1.07 -26.30 -4.28
CA ARG A 162 -0.06 -25.38 -4.11
C ARG A 162 0.31 -24.18 -3.25
N ASP A 163 1.06 -24.40 -2.17
CA ASP A 163 1.63 -23.35 -1.32
C ASP A 163 2.50 -22.39 -2.14
N VAL A 164 3.36 -22.93 -3.02
CA VAL A 164 4.20 -22.13 -3.92
C VAL A 164 3.37 -21.32 -4.91
N GLN A 165 2.31 -21.91 -5.48
CA GLN A 165 1.40 -21.18 -6.38
C GLN A 165 0.74 -20.00 -5.69
N PHE A 166 0.15 -20.23 -4.51
CA PHE A 166 -0.48 -19.16 -3.72
C PHE A 166 0.54 -18.08 -3.35
N ALA A 167 1.70 -18.46 -2.81
CA ALA A 167 2.74 -17.52 -2.41
C ALA A 167 3.21 -16.66 -3.59
N LYS A 168 3.47 -17.25 -4.76
CA LYS A 168 3.86 -16.51 -5.96
C LYS A 168 2.74 -15.57 -6.44
N ALA A 169 1.50 -16.05 -6.50
CA ALA A 169 0.36 -15.23 -6.91
C ALA A 169 0.16 -14.04 -5.97
N MET A 170 0.20 -14.28 -4.66
CA MET A 170 -0.01 -13.25 -3.66
C MET A 170 1.18 -12.28 -3.55
N ILE A 171 2.41 -12.72 -3.81
CA ILE A 171 3.56 -11.81 -3.95
C ILE A 171 3.31 -10.80 -5.08
N LEU A 172 2.89 -11.25 -6.26
CA LEU A 172 2.60 -10.37 -7.40
C LEU A 172 1.49 -9.37 -7.05
N HIS A 173 0.43 -9.85 -6.41
CA HIS A 173 -0.68 -9.02 -5.95
C HIS A 173 -0.23 -7.98 -4.91
N HIS A 174 0.53 -8.38 -3.89
CA HIS A 174 1.02 -7.45 -2.85
C HIS A 174 2.01 -6.41 -3.40
N GLN A 175 2.84 -6.79 -4.38
CA GLN A 175 3.74 -5.83 -5.04
C GLN A 175 2.97 -4.71 -5.75
N ALA A 176 1.79 -5.02 -6.33
CA ALA A 176 0.93 -4.01 -6.94
C ALA A 176 0.31 -3.08 -5.89
N ALA A 177 -0.21 -3.60 -4.79
CA ALA A 177 -0.70 -2.76 -3.68
C ALA A 177 0.39 -1.86 -3.10
N VAL A 178 1.59 -2.38 -2.85
CA VAL A 178 2.74 -1.57 -2.40
C VAL A 178 3.07 -0.46 -3.41
N THR A 179 3.00 -0.75 -4.71
CA THR A 179 3.23 0.23 -5.77
C THR A 179 2.17 1.32 -5.76
N MET A 180 0.88 0.96 -5.68
CA MET A 180 -0.21 1.93 -5.59
C MET A 180 -0.12 2.79 -4.33
N ALA A 181 0.22 2.17 -3.20
CA ALA A 181 0.31 2.87 -1.92
C ALA A 181 1.43 3.91 -1.93
N ARG A 182 2.61 3.54 -2.47
CA ARG A 182 3.70 4.49 -2.71
C ARG A 182 3.33 5.56 -3.73
N GLY A 183 2.59 5.21 -4.77
CA GLY A 183 2.07 6.15 -5.76
C GLY A 183 1.19 7.22 -5.11
N TYR A 184 0.25 6.82 -4.26
CA TYR A 184 -0.59 7.75 -3.50
C TYR A 184 0.25 8.63 -2.56
N LEU A 185 1.18 8.04 -1.79
CA LEU A 185 2.07 8.79 -0.89
C LEU A 185 2.97 9.81 -1.62
N GLY A 186 3.27 9.57 -2.90
CA GLY A 186 4.07 10.46 -3.75
C GLY A 186 3.26 11.49 -4.54
N ASP A 187 1.93 11.41 -4.53
CA ASP A 187 1.07 12.32 -5.29
C ASP A 187 0.91 13.65 -4.52
N PRO A 188 1.35 14.80 -5.07
CA PRO A 188 1.16 16.09 -4.40
C PRO A 188 -0.31 16.49 -4.21
N ALA A 189 -1.24 15.90 -4.95
CA ALA A 189 -2.68 16.09 -4.75
C ALA A 189 -3.22 15.25 -3.59
N ALA A 190 -2.56 14.15 -3.19
CA ALA A 190 -2.98 13.29 -2.09
C ALA A 190 -2.74 13.97 -0.73
N ARG A 191 -3.77 14.63 -0.21
CA ARG A 191 -3.69 15.46 1.01
C ARG A 191 -4.49 14.90 2.19
N ASN A 192 -4.98 13.67 2.08
CA ASN A 192 -5.71 13.00 3.15
C ASN A 192 -4.75 12.25 4.07
N GLY A 193 -4.51 12.83 5.25
CA GLY A 193 -3.59 12.27 6.25
C GLY A 193 -3.99 10.87 6.73
N PHE A 194 -5.28 10.54 6.74
CA PHE A 194 -5.75 9.21 7.13
C PHE A 194 -5.31 8.18 6.10
N LEU A 195 -5.55 8.46 4.81
CA LEU A 195 -5.08 7.61 3.72
C LEU A 195 -3.55 7.54 3.68
N ALA A 196 -2.82 8.61 4.01
CA ALA A 196 -1.35 8.57 4.07
C ALA A 196 -0.84 7.60 5.15
N LEU A 197 -1.44 7.61 6.35
CA LEU A 197 -1.09 6.65 7.39
C LEU A 197 -1.50 5.23 6.99
N LEU A 198 -2.71 5.01 6.47
CA LEU A 198 -3.17 3.70 5.98
C LEU A 198 -2.22 3.13 4.91
N ASN A 199 -1.75 3.97 3.99
CA ASN A 199 -0.80 3.55 2.97
C ASN A 199 0.57 3.19 3.54
N THR A 200 1.01 3.86 4.60
CA THR A 200 2.26 3.54 5.28
C THR A 200 2.17 2.18 5.97
N ASP A 201 1.03 1.88 6.58
CA ASP A 201 0.70 0.57 7.14
C ASP A 201 0.70 -0.52 6.07
N ILE A 202 -0.04 -0.31 4.97
CA ILE A 202 -0.10 -1.24 3.83
C ILE A 202 1.30 -1.55 3.29
N VAL A 203 2.14 -0.53 3.07
CA VAL A 203 3.51 -0.73 2.60
C VAL A 203 4.32 -1.55 3.59
N THR A 204 4.16 -1.28 4.89
CA THR A 204 4.90 -1.95 5.96
C THR A 204 4.51 -3.42 6.10
N ASP A 205 3.22 -3.71 6.15
CA ASP A 205 2.69 -5.06 6.35
C ASP A 205 2.92 -5.89 5.10
N GLN A 206 2.51 -5.42 3.92
CA GLN A 206 2.61 -6.21 2.70
C GLN A 206 4.06 -6.48 2.29
N THR A 207 5.02 -5.60 2.62
CA THR A 207 6.45 -5.88 2.42
C THR A 207 6.96 -7.02 3.33
N GLN A 208 6.46 -7.11 4.57
CA GLN A 208 6.77 -8.21 5.47
C GLN A 208 6.13 -9.53 5.00
N GLU A 209 4.89 -9.48 4.54
CA GLU A 209 4.17 -10.62 3.98
C GLU A 209 4.87 -11.16 2.72
N ILE A 210 5.29 -10.29 1.80
CA ILE A 210 6.12 -10.66 0.64
C ILE A 210 7.40 -11.37 1.10
N THR A 211 8.07 -10.86 2.13
CA THR A 211 9.31 -11.47 2.65
C THR A 211 9.06 -12.87 3.19
N LEU A 212 7.97 -13.06 3.95
CA LEU A 212 7.56 -14.35 4.47
C LEU A 212 7.22 -15.34 3.34
N MET A 213 6.41 -14.91 2.36
CA MET A 213 6.03 -15.75 1.23
C MET A 213 7.24 -16.17 0.38
N ARG A 214 8.22 -15.28 0.18
CA ARG A 214 9.49 -15.63 -0.49
C ARG A 214 10.27 -16.70 0.26
N ARG A 215 10.28 -16.67 1.60
CA ARG A 215 10.91 -17.72 2.41
C ARG A 215 10.20 -19.06 2.24
N VAL A 216 8.87 -19.06 2.17
CA VAL A 216 8.10 -20.29 1.92
C VAL A 216 8.42 -20.87 0.54
N VAL A 217 8.46 -20.03 -0.50
CA VAL A 217 8.86 -20.47 -1.85
C VAL A 217 10.27 -21.08 -1.85
N ALA A 218 11.21 -20.48 -1.11
CA ALA A 218 12.59 -20.99 -1.00
C ALA A 218 12.71 -22.30 -0.19
N ALA A 219 11.76 -22.58 0.70
CA ALA A 219 11.71 -23.81 1.49
C ALA A 219 11.02 -24.98 0.76
N TYR A 220 10.55 -24.77 -0.47
CA TYR A 220 9.93 -25.82 -1.28
C TYR A 220 10.97 -26.88 -1.68
N PRO A 221 10.74 -28.18 -1.40
CA PRO A 221 11.71 -29.24 -1.72
C PRO A 221 11.81 -29.58 -3.21
N GLY A 222 10.84 -29.15 -4.03
CA GLY A 222 10.86 -29.34 -5.48
C GLY A 222 11.44 -28.15 -6.24
N ASP A 223 11.39 -28.21 -7.57
CA ASP A 223 11.74 -27.07 -8.41
C ASP A 223 10.65 -25.99 -8.35
N ALA A 224 10.88 -24.95 -7.54
CA ALA A 224 9.97 -23.83 -7.43
C ALA A 224 9.81 -23.09 -8.77
N ALA A 225 10.80 -23.08 -9.67
CA ALA A 225 10.70 -22.38 -10.95
C ALA A 225 9.66 -23.04 -11.88
N ALA A 226 9.59 -24.37 -11.86
CA ALA A 226 8.62 -25.14 -12.64
C ALA A 226 7.16 -24.97 -12.17
N VAL A 227 6.92 -24.48 -10.95
CA VAL A 227 5.56 -24.24 -10.45
C VAL A 227 4.97 -22.97 -11.09
N ALA A 228 4.13 -23.15 -12.09
CA ALA A 228 3.41 -22.06 -12.77
C ALA A 228 2.26 -21.50 -11.91
N VAL A 229 2.00 -20.20 -12.04
CA VAL A 229 0.81 -19.53 -11.48
C VAL A 229 -0.21 -19.34 -12.60
N PRO A 230 -1.34 -20.06 -12.59
CA PRO A 230 -2.41 -19.84 -13.55
C PRO A 230 -2.97 -18.40 -13.46
N PRO A 231 -3.29 -17.74 -14.59
CA PRO A 231 -3.86 -16.39 -14.56
C PRO A 231 -5.12 -16.26 -13.70
N GLY A 232 -5.96 -17.30 -13.69
CA GLY A 232 -7.19 -17.33 -12.90
C GLY A 232 -7.00 -17.40 -11.37
N MET A 233 -5.76 -17.46 -10.87
CA MET A 233 -5.47 -17.39 -9.43
C MET A 233 -5.20 -15.99 -8.91
N VAL A 234 -5.09 -15.00 -9.81
CA VAL A 234 -4.83 -13.61 -9.44
C VAL A 234 -6.12 -12.83 -9.68
N HIS A 235 -6.77 -12.40 -8.61
CA HIS A 235 -8.05 -11.67 -8.63
C HIS A 235 -7.84 -10.21 -8.23
N GLY A 236 -8.76 -9.31 -8.57
CA GLY A 236 -8.75 -7.93 -8.10
C GLY A 236 -7.69 -7.04 -8.76
N MET A 237 -7.07 -7.53 -9.83
CA MET A 237 -6.06 -6.82 -10.62
C MET A 237 -6.66 -6.16 -11.88
N GLU A 238 -7.96 -6.31 -12.10
CA GLU A 238 -8.68 -5.76 -13.25
C GLU A 238 -8.63 -4.21 -13.23
N GLY A 239 -8.40 -3.59 -14.39
CA GLY A 239 -8.34 -2.13 -14.51
C GLY A 239 -7.03 -1.48 -14.06
N MET A 240 -6.19 -2.16 -13.26
CA MET A 240 -4.89 -1.62 -12.80
C MET A 240 -3.80 -1.65 -13.86
N GLN A 241 -3.90 -2.56 -14.84
CA GLN A 241 -2.94 -2.66 -15.94
C GLN A 241 -3.07 -1.52 -16.97
N ARG A 242 -4.08 -0.65 -16.85
CA ARG A 242 -4.29 0.52 -17.74
C ARG A 242 -3.94 1.86 -17.11
N GLY A 243 -3.32 1.86 -15.92
CA GLY A 243 -2.95 3.07 -15.16
C GLY A 243 -1.46 3.40 -15.17
N GLY A 244 -0.70 2.91 -16.15
CA GLY A 244 0.69 3.34 -16.36
C GLY A 244 0.73 4.78 -16.89
N ASP A 245 1.01 5.72 -15.99
CA ASP A 245 1.43 7.11 -16.23
C ASP A 245 0.53 8.00 -17.14
N PRO A 246 -0.25 8.95 -16.58
CA PRO A 246 -0.98 9.94 -17.39
C PRO A 246 -0.06 10.93 -18.12
N ARG A 247 1.27 10.89 -17.92
CA ARG A 247 2.22 11.82 -18.57
C ARG A 247 2.91 11.26 -19.81
N ALA A 248 2.68 10.01 -20.20
CA ALA A 248 3.36 9.40 -21.36
C ALA A 248 2.59 9.53 -22.69
N GLY A 249 1.50 10.31 -22.75
CA GLY A 249 0.59 10.37 -23.90
C GLY A 249 0.75 11.54 -24.88
N GLN A 250 1.77 12.39 -24.74
CA GLN A 250 1.98 13.53 -25.65
C GLN A 250 3.40 13.54 -26.24
N ALA A 251 3.67 12.61 -27.14
CA ALA A 251 4.70 12.77 -28.16
C ALA A 251 4.05 12.47 -29.51
N GLY A 252 3.73 13.54 -30.24
CA GLY A 252 3.18 13.44 -31.60
C GLY A 252 4.21 12.79 -32.55
N PRO A 253 3.76 12.10 -33.61
CA PRO A 253 4.69 11.53 -34.58
C PRO A 253 5.28 12.65 -35.44
N GLY A 254 6.53 13.01 -35.15
CA GLY A 254 7.40 13.71 -36.08
C GLY A 254 7.58 12.86 -37.34
N ARG A 255 7.13 13.38 -38.48
CA ARG A 255 7.40 12.84 -39.81
C ARG A 255 8.56 13.63 -40.40
N ASP A 256 9.77 13.11 -40.25
CA ASP A 256 10.89 13.46 -41.13
C ASP A 256 10.89 12.47 -42.29
N GLY A 257 10.64 12.99 -43.49
CA GLY A 257 10.66 12.24 -44.74
C GLY A 257 10.80 13.21 -45.91
N ALA A 258 12.02 13.73 -46.10
CA ALA A 258 12.41 14.40 -47.33
C ALA A 258 12.58 13.36 -48.46
N PRO A 259 12.18 13.66 -49.71
CA PRO A 259 12.37 12.76 -50.84
C PRO A 259 13.69 13.07 -51.57
N ASP A 260 14.42 12.03 -51.95
CA ASP A 260 15.51 12.12 -52.93
C ASP A 260 15.07 11.44 -54.23
N PRO A 261 15.10 12.11 -55.40
CA PRO A 261 14.72 11.52 -56.67
C PRO A 261 15.93 11.01 -57.45
N GLN A 262 15.67 10.01 -58.30
CA GLN A 262 16.42 9.58 -59.50
C GLN A 262 17.12 8.21 -59.44
N ALA A 263 16.50 7.24 -60.12
CA ALA A 263 17.04 6.39 -61.19
C ALA A 263 16.05 5.20 -61.32
N GLY A 264 15.38 4.92 -62.42
CA GLY A 264 15.83 4.95 -63.81
C GLY A 264 15.80 3.52 -64.33
N HIS A 265 14.67 3.07 -64.88
CA HIS A 265 14.60 1.87 -65.72
C HIS A 265 13.74 2.14 -66.96
N ARG A 266 14.39 2.01 -68.12
CA ARG A 266 13.86 2.13 -69.47
C ARG A 266 13.43 0.74 -69.97
N HIS A 267 12.34 0.67 -70.72
CA HIS A 267 12.09 -0.14 -71.93
C HIS A 267 10.69 0.25 -72.45
N GLY A 268 10.39 0.53 -73.71
CA GLY A 268 11.15 0.56 -74.97
C GLY A 268 10.35 1.35 -76.02
N HIS A 269 11.00 1.70 -77.13
CA HIS A 269 10.41 2.29 -78.34
C HIS A 269 10.20 1.22 -79.41
N PRO A 270 9.29 1.43 -80.37
CA PRO A 270 9.38 0.88 -81.71
C PRO A 270 9.98 1.89 -82.71
N HIS A 271 10.61 1.33 -83.74
CA HIS A 271 11.19 1.92 -84.97
C HIS A 271 12.65 2.38 -84.91
#